data_AF-A0A968UI81-F1
#
_entry.id   AF-A0A968UI81-F1
#
_cell.length_a   1.000
_cell.length_b   1.000
_cell.length_c   1.000
_cell.angle_alpha   90.00
_cell.angle_beta   90.00
_cell.angle_gamma   90.00
#
_symmetry.space_group_name_H-M   'P 1'
#
loop_
_entity.id
_entity.type
_entity.pdbx_description
1 polymer ?
#
loop_
_entity_poly.entity_id
_entity_poly.type
_entity_poly.pdbx_seq_one_letter_code
_entity_poly.pdbx_strand_id
1 'polypeptide(L)'
;MNWPARWLGLLGSGGLVLGAWPALALPPPDEVPEEILRTEIITEARSPLNGEPLSAEDYAILQEQLSSLNRDPQVNPELARLIFLLELRRVVRPILPFIR
;
A
#
# COMPACT_ATOMS: atom_id res chain seq x y z
N MET A 1 17.83 -65.55 43.81
CA MET A 1 16.47 -65.33 44.35
C MET A 1 15.50 -65.25 43.18
N ASN A 2 14.87 -66.39 42.92
CA ASN A 2 13.60 -66.64 42.25
C ASN A 2 12.58 -65.46 42.23
N TRP A 3 12.02 -65.25 41.03
CA TRP A 3 10.80 -64.50 40.58
C TRP A 3 9.63 -64.49 41.63
N PRO A 4 8.58 -63.60 41.59
CA PRO A 4 7.92 -63.21 40.33
C PRO A 4 7.12 -61.90 40.18
N ALA A 5 6.89 -61.61 38.89
CA ALA A 5 5.67 -61.08 38.27
C ALA A 5 4.59 -60.45 39.18
N ARG A 6 4.34 -59.16 38.94
CA ARG A 6 3.12 -58.36 39.10
C ARG A 6 3.59 -57.00 38.60
N TRP A 7 3.26 -56.54 37.40
CA TRP A 7 2.02 -55.85 37.09
C TRP A 7 1.76 -55.97 35.59
N LEU A 8 0.89 -56.92 35.25
CA LEU A 8 0.09 -56.85 34.03
C LEU A 8 -0.98 -55.78 34.29
N GLY A 9 -1.00 -54.69 33.52
CA GLY A 9 -2.15 -53.80 33.47
C GLY A 9 -1.84 -52.35 33.14
N LEU A 10 -2.62 -51.83 32.18
CA LEU A 10 -2.75 -50.41 31.77
C LEU A 10 -1.64 -49.98 30.79
N LEU A 11 -1.76 -50.23 29.47
CA LEU A 11 -2.78 -49.65 28.58
C LEU A 11 -2.91 -48.14 28.83
N GLY A 12 -2.19 -47.37 28.03
CA GLY A 12 -2.13 -45.92 28.13
C GLY A 12 -1.27 -45.37 27.02
N SER A 13 -1.78 -45.48 25.80
CA SER A 13 -1.32 -44.84 24.58
C SER A 13 -0.90 -43.38 24.79
N GLY A 14 0.39 -43.15 25.07
CA GLY A 14 1.04 -41.86 24.90
C GLY A 14 1.44 -41.69 23.44
N GLY A 15 0.46 -41.67 22.54
CA GLY A 15 0.70 -41.35 21.14
C GLY A 15 1.28 -39.94 21.05
N LEU A 16 2.50 -39.85 20.51
CA LEU A 16 3.15 -38.62 20.07
C LEU A 16 2.19 -37.82 19.17
N VAL A 17 1.50 -36.83 19.73
CA VAL A 17 0.82 -35.82 18.94
C VAL A 17 1.89 -34.82 18.52
N LEU A 18 2.63 -35.17 17.45
CA LEU A 18 3.27 -34.17 16.59
C LEU A 18 2.16 -33.56 15.73
N GLY A 19 1.29 -32.79 16.37
CA GLY A 19 0.31 -31.98 15.67
C GLY A 19 1.08 -30.95 14.86
N ALA A 20 1.05 -31.10 13.53
CA ALA A 20 1.41 -30.04 12.62
C ALA A 20 0.51 -28.85 12.95
N TRP A 21 1.06 -27.84 13.63
CA TRP A 21 0.37 -26.57 13.80
C TRP A 21 0.06 -26.02 12.40
N PRO A 22 -1.19 -25.62 12.12
CA PRO A 22 -1.48 -24.93 10.89
C PRO A 22 -0.65 -23.65 10.91
N ALA A 23 0.20 -23.47 9.90
CA ALA A 23 0.88 -22.21 9.67
C ALA A 23 -0.20 -21.13 9.48
N LEU A 24 -0.44 -20.38 10.54
CA LEU A 24 -1.56 -19.45 10.74
C LEU A 24 -1.52 -18.21 9.83
N ALA A 25 -0.67 -18.23 8.80
CA ALA A 25 -0.34 -17.08 7.96
C ALA A 25 -0.09 -17.48 6.49
N LEU A 26 -0.60 -18.64 6.05
CA LEU A 26 -0.64 -18.90 4.61
C LEU A 26 -1.76 -18.03 4.00
N PRO A 27 -1.48 -17.29 2.92
CA PRO A 27 -2.51 -16.54 2.21
C PRO A 27 -3.59 -17.52 1.71
N PRO A 28 -4.86 -17.09 1.60
CA PRO A 28 -5.92 -17.90 1.03
C PRO A 28 -5.51 -18.54 -0.30
N PRO A 29 -5.93 -19.79 -0.57
CA PRO A 29 -5.47 -20.56 -1.75
C PRO A 29 -5.88 -19.95 -3.10
N ASP A 30 -6.85 -19.04 -3.10
CA ASP A 30 -7.29 -18.29 -4.28
C ASP A 30 -6.45 -17.02 -4.52
N GLU A 31 -5.57 -16.65 -3.59
CA GLU A 31 -4.71 -15.47 -3.68
C GLU A 31 -3.42 -15.81 -4.45
N VAL A 32 -3.11 -15.00 -5.45
CA VAL A 32 -1.90 -15.19 -6.26
C VAL A 32 -0.67 -14.87 -5.39
N PRO A 33 0.30 -15.79 -5.27
CA PRO A 33 1.53 -15.55 -4.52
C PRO A 33 2.29 -14.31 -5.00
N GLU A 34 2.89 -13.57 -4.07
CA GLU A 34 3.66 -12.37 -4.39
C GLU A 34 4.82 -12.65 -5.35
N GLU A 35 5.43 -13.83 -5.28
CA GLU A 35 6.51 -14.24 -6.17
C GLU A 35 6.05 -14.31 -7.63
N ILE A 36 4.79 -14.66 -7.87
CA ILE A 36 4.20 -14.66 -9.21
C ILE A 36 3.93 -13.23 -9.65
N LEU A 37 3.30 -12.41 -8.81
CA LEU A 37 3.04 -10.98 -9.09
C LEU A 37 4.31 -10.19 -9.38
N ARG A 38 5.42 -10.51 -8.71
CA ARG A 38 6.73 -9.87 -8.97
C ARG A 38 7.35 -10.27 -10.31
N THR A 39 6.94 -11.42 -10.87
CA THR A 39 7.37 -11.89 -12.19
C THR A 39 6.41 -11.50 -13.31
N GLU A 40 5.21 -11.03 -12.98
CA GLU A 40 4.27 -10.49 -13.96
C GLU A 40 4.83 -9.18 -14.54
N ILE A 41 5.18 -9.24 -15.83
CA ILE A 41 5.53 -8.05 -16.60
C ILE A 41 4.21 -7.35 -16.90
N ILE A 42 3.96 -6.24 -16.23
CA ILE A 42 2.78 -5.39 -16.48
C ILE A 42 2.96 -4.76 -17.88
N THR A 43 2.46 -5.44 -18.90
CA THR A 43 2.50 -4.96 -20.30
C THR A 43 1.39 -3.96 -20.62
N GLU A 44 0.36 -3.91 -19.77
CA GLU A 44 -0.78 -3.02 -19.91
C GLU A 44 -0.53 -1.75 -19.11
N ALA A 45 -0.51 -0.60 -19.79
CA ALA A 45 -0.53 0.66 -19.07
C ALA A 45 -1.88 0.82 -18.36
N ARG A 46 -1.93 1.50 -17.22
CA ARG A 46 -3.18 1.84 -16.53
C ARG A 46 -3.35 3.34 -16.51
N SER A 47 -4.58 3.81 -16.68
CA SER A 47 -4.88 5.24 -16.56
C SER A 47 -4.51 5.75 -15.16
N PRO A 48 -3.72 6.84 -15.03
CA PRO A 48 -3.33 7.40 -13.73
C PRO A 48 -4.50 8.04 -12.96
N LEU A 49 -5.64 8.26 -13.62
CA LEU A 49 -6.83 8.86 -13.02
C LEU A 49 -7.80 7.81 -12.47
N ASN A 50 -8.02 6.73 -13.23
CA ASN A 50 -9.12 5.78 -12.96
C ASN A 50 -8.68 4.32 -12.86
N GLY A 51 -7.42 3.98 -13.18
CA GLY A 51 -6.91 2.60 -13.10
C GLY A 51 -7.44 1.65 -14.18
N GLU A 52 -8.16 2.14 -15.19
CA GLU A 52 -8.61 1.34 -16.33
C GLU A 52 -7.42 0.91 -17.23
N PRO A 53 -7.50 -0.26 -17.90
CA PRO A 53 -6.47 -0.69 -18.85
C PRO A 53 -6.38 0.31 -20.01
N LEU A 54 -5.16 0.73 -20.32
CA LEU A 54 -4.81 1.67 -21.36
C LEU A 54 -3.78 1.01 -22.29
N SER A 55 -3.95 1.20 -23.61
CA SER A 55 -2.97 0.71 -24.58
C SER A 55 -1.62 1.42 -24.39
N ALA A 56 -0.52 0.72 -24.69
CA ALA A 56 0.83 1.30 -24.60
C ALA A 56 0.98 2.55 -25.50
N GLU A 57 0.30 2.58 -26.65
CA GLU A 57 0.29 3.71 -27.59
C GLU A 57 -0.42 4.93 -26.99
N ASP A 58 -1.62 4.72 -26.44
CA ASP A 58 -2.41 5.76 -25.80
C ASP A 58 -1.71 6.32 -24.57
N TYR A 59 -0.99 5.47 -23.82
CA TYR A 59 -0.18 5.88 -22.69
C TYR A 59 1.00 6.75 -23.12
N ALA A 60 1.70 6.42 -24.21
CA ALA A 60 2.79 7.23 -24.73
C ALA A 60 2.29 8.64 -25.13
N ILE A 61 1.15 8.72 -25.81
CA ILE A 61 0.51 9.99 -26.19
C ILE A 61 0.09 10.79 -24.94
N LEU A 62 -0.53 10.14 -23.95
CA LEU A 62 -0.91 10.78 -22.70
C LEU A 62 0.32 11.31 -21.96
N GLN A 63 1.41 10.54 -21.93
CA GLN A 63 2.65 10.93 -21.28
C GLN A 63 3.31 12.12 -21.98
N GLU A 64 3.27 12.18 -23.30
CA GLU A 64 3.71 13.34 -24.08
C GLU A 64 2.86 14.58 -23.75
N GLN A 65 1.53 14.44 -23.69
CA GLN A 65 0.63 15.53 -23.29
C GLN A 65 0.92 16.03 -21.87
N LEU A 66 1.07 15.12 -20.90
CA LEU A 66 1.37 15.46 -19.51
C LEU A 66 2.77 16.06 -19.34
N SER A 67 3.77 15.58 -20.07
CA SER A 67 5.12 16.15 -20.05
C SER A 67 5.18 17.56 -20.65
N SER A 68 4.29 17.86 -21.61
CA SER A 68 4.14 19.22 -22.15
C SER A 68 3.43 20.19 -21.19
N LEU A 69 2.71 19.68 -20.18
CA LEU A 69 2.03 20.45 -19.13
C LEU A 69 2.99 20.96 -18.04
N ASN A 70 4.29 21.03 -18.34
CA ASN A 70 5.32 21.73 -17.56
C ASN A 70 5.16 23.27 -17.64
N ARG A 71 3.92 23.76 -17.68
CA ARG A 71 3.61 25.19 -17.58
C ARG A 71 3.29 25.47 -16.14
N ASP A 72 3.84 26.57 -15.65
CA ASP A 72 3.61 27.17 -14.35
C ASP A 72 2.21 26.85 -13.82
N PRO A 73 2.06 26.49 -12.53
CA PRO A 73 0.77 26.16 -11.97
C PRO A 73 -0.23 27.24 -12.37
N GLN A 74 -1.21 26.88 -13.20
CA GLN A 74 -2.23 27.80 -13.70
C GLN A 74 -3.22 28.05 -12.57
N VAL A 75 -2.76 28.80 -11.58
CA VAL A 75 -3.62 29.33 -10.52
C VAL A 75 -4.35 30.52 -11.12
N ASN A 76 -5.66 30.61 -10.88
CA ASN A 76 -6.43 31.80 -11.23
C ASN A 76 -5.70 33.04 -10.68
N PRO A 77 -5.40 34.06 -11.52
CA PRO A 77 -4.63 35.24 -11.10
C PRO A 77 -5.28 35.97 -9.91
N GLU A 78 -6.59 35.90 -9.76
CA GLU A 78 -7.31 36.47 -8.62
C GLU A 78 -7.01 35.70 -7.32
N LEU A 79 -6.95 34.37 -7.39
CA LEU A 79 -6.57 33.53 -6.24
C LEU A 79 -5.10 33.75 -5.85
N ALA A 80 -4.20 33.83 -6.83
CA ALA A 80 -2.79 34.12 -6.57
C ALA A 80 -2.62 35.48 -5.86
N ARG A 81 -3.35 36.50 -6.31
CA ARG A 81 -3.38 37.82 -5.67
C ARG A 81 -3.96 37.75 -4.25
N LEU A 82 -5.04 37.00 -4.04
CA LEU A 82 -5.66 36.84 -2.73
C LEU A 82 -4.70 36.17 -1.74
N ILE A 83 -4.01 35.11 -2.16
CA ILE A 83 -2.98 34.43 -1.35
C ILE A 83 -1.88 35.41 -0.95
N PHE A 84 -1.35 36.18 -1.91
CA PHE A 84 -0.33 37.19 -1.64
C PHE A 84 -0.78 38.22 -0.59
N LEU A 85 -2.02 38.72 -0.70
CA LEU A 85 -2.57 39.68 0.27
C LEU A 85 -2.72 39.07 1.68
N LEU A 86 -3.09 37.80 1.77
CA LEU A 86 -3.19 37.09 3.05
C LEU A 86 -1.82 36.89 3.69
N GLU A 87 -0.81 36.53 2.90
CA GLU A 87 0.57 36.41 3.37
C GLU A 87 1.10 37.77 3.85
N LEU A 88 0.88 38.84 3.09
CA LEU A 88 1.25 40.19 3.49
C LEU A 88 0.56 40.60 4.79
N ARG A 89 -0.75 40.33 4.92
CA ARG A 89 -1.50 40.58 6.15
C ARG A 89 -0.89 39.84 7.33
N ARG A 90 -0.48 38.58 7.15
CA ARG A 90 0.15 37.78 8.20
C ARG A 90 1.48 38.39 8.67
N VAL A 91 2.26 38.97 7.76
CA VAL A 91 3.54 39.65 8.07
C VAL A 91 3.33 41.01 8.73
N VAL A 92 2.34 41.79 8.28
CA VAL A 92 2.09 43.15 8.79
C VAL A 92 1.43 43.14 10.17
N ARG A 93 0.55 42.17 10.44
CA ARG A 93 -0.21 42.07 11.70
C ARG A 93 0.64 42.13 12.99
N PRO A 94 1.79 41.45 13.12
CA PRO A 94 2.64 41.58 14.30
C PRO A 94 3.39 42.92 14.40
N ILE A 95 3.64 43.61 13.27
CA ILE A 95 4.42 44.85 13.22
C ILE A 95 3.55 46.06 13.58
N LEU A 96 2.26 46.04 13.19
CA LEU A 96 1.32 47.13 13.42
C LEU A 96 0.21 46.70 14.40
N PRO A 97 0.50 46.57 15.71
CA PRO A 97 -0.43 46.03 16.71
C PRO A 97 -1.67 46.91 16.96
N PHE A 98 -1.72 48.10 16.36
CA PHE A 98 -2.80 49.08 16.47
C PHE A 98 -3.81 49.02 15.31
N ILE A 99 -3.53 48.25 14.26
CA ILE A 99 -4.49 47.97 13.18
C ILE A 99 -5.18 46.65 13.54
N ARG A 100 -6.26 46.74 14.33
CA ARG A 100 -7.10 45.59 14.70
C ARG A 100 -8.08 45.24 13.59
#